data_AF-A0A1D2UEI5-F1
#
_entry.id   AF-A0A1D2UEI5-F1
#
_cell.length_a   1.000
_cell.length_b   1.000
_cell.length_c   1.000
_cell.angle_alpha   90.00
_cell.angle_beta   90.00
_cell.angle_gamma   90.00
#
_symmetry.space_group_name_H-M   'P 1'
#
loop_
_entity.id
_entity.type
_entity.pdbx_description
1 polymer ?
#
loop_
_entity_poly.entity_id
_entity_poly.type
_entity_poly.pdbx_seq_one_letter_code
_entity_poly.pdbx_strand_id
1 'polypeptide(L)'
;AAAAAIPLLAGSTAISLNIGAAAASFNVGDLIAVDVDYAGQLGFVGSGISGACVASATAVNGDANYVRRISLNVARVTGIAAGALQLGAPLPAGIPSPSMQVSRLAGFVDREGGGWFQEWSALFVMDGEQGDRVIYHYPRLQSMQSAAESFETLAAPFERVRLAGAFRALPVKDANDGETVLCFRSYLPAAMRAI
;
A
#
# COMPACT_ATOMS: atom_id res chain seq x y z
N ALA A 1 -21.74 -5.56 -15.12
CA ALA A 1 -20.54 -6.41 -15.31
C ALA A 1 -19.30 -5.56 -15.06
N ALA A 2 -18.18 -6.16 -14.63
CA ALA A 2 -16.90 -5.44 -14.60
C ALA A 2 -16.47 -5.08 -16.02
N ALA A 3 -15.80 -3.94 -16.20
CA ALA A 3 -15.24 -3.56 -17.50
C ALA A 3 -14.12 -4.53 -17.88
N ALA A 4 -14.04 -4.90 -19.16
CA ALA A 4 -12.95 -5.72 -19.65
C ALA A 4 -11.61 -4.96 -19.54
N ALA A 5 -10.56 -5.68 -19.17
CA ALA A 5 -9.21 -5.14 -19.18
C ALA A 5 -8.70 -4.97 -20.63
N ILE A 6 -7.85 -3.98 -20.83
CA ILE A 6 -7.39 -3.55 -22.15
C ILE A 6 -5.88 -3.78 -22.21
N PRO A 7 -5.38 -4.68 -23.08
CA PRO A 7 -3.95 -4.96 -23.19
C PRO A 7 -3.11 -3.73 -23.52
N LEU A 8 -1.94 -3.63 -22.89
CA LEU A 8 -0.94 -2.65 -23.29
C LEU A 8 -0.32 -3.05 -24.63
N LEU A 9 -0.12 -2.05 -25.48
CA LEU A 9 0.62 -2.16 -26.72
C LEU A 9 2.09 -1.77 -26.51
N ALA A 10 2.93 -2.18 -27.46
CA ALA A 10 4.34 -1.80 -27.51
C ALA A 10 4.51 -0.26 -27.51
N GLY A 11 5.64 0.19 -26.94
CA GLY A 11 5.90 1.63 -26.73
C GLY A 11 5.28 2.21 -25.45
N SER A 12 4.62 1.40 -24.63
CA SER A 12 4.21 1.79 -23.28
C SER A 12 5.43 2.07 -22.39
N THR A 13 5.36 3.13 -21.60
CA THR A 13 6.39 3.55 -20.63
C THR A 13 5.77 3.72 -19.24
N ALA A 14 6.59 4.04 -18.23
CA ALA A 14 6.07 4.32 -16.90
C ALA A 14 5.10 5.53 -16.84
N ILE A 15 5.11 6.45 -17.82
CA ILE A 15 4.26 7.66 -17.83
C ILE A 15 3.25 7.73 -18.99
N SER A 16 3.34 6.82 -19.96
CA SER A 16 2.50 6.82 -21.17
C SER A 16 2.12 5.39 -21.54
N LEU A 17 0.84 5.05 -21.42
CA LEU A 17 0.32 3.70 -21.63
C LEU A 17 -0.36 3.60 -22.99
N ASN A 18 0.26 2.91 -23.94
CA ASN A 18 -0.30 2.74 -25.27
C ASN A 18 -1.39 1.66 -25.25
N ILE A 19 -2.62 2.03 -25.62
CA ILE A 19 -3.78 1.12 -25.73
C ILE A 19 -4.55 1.31 -27.04
N GLY A 20 -3.96 2.04 -28.00
CA GLY A 20 -4.54 2.30 -29.32
C GLY A 20 -5.94 2.92 -29.27
N ALA A 21 -6.84 2.43 -30.12
CA ALA A 21 -8.22 2.93 -30.22
C ALA A 21 -9.03 2.81 -28.91
N ALA A 22 -8.65 1.90 -28.01
CA ALA A 22 -9.33 1.70 -26.74
C ALA A 22 -9.16 2.88 -25.76
N ALA A 23 -8.24 3.81 -26.04
CA ALA A 23 -8.10 5.07 -25.30
C ALA A 23 -9.38 5.91 -25.30
N ALA A 24 -10.25 5.77 -26.32
CA ALA A 24 -11.55 6.44 -26.38
C ALA A 24 -12.55 6.00 -25.29
N SER A 25 -12.26 4.92 -24.56
CA SER A 25 -13.08 4.43 -23.44
C SER A 25 -12.73 5.06 -22.07
N PHE A 26 -11.68 5.89 -22.03
CA PHE A 26 -11.16 6.56 -20.83
C PHE A 26 -11.34 8.07 -20.90
N ASN A 27 -11.33 8.72 -19.74
CA ASN A 27 -11.37 10.17 -19.59
C ASN A 27 -10.14 10.68 -18.85
N VAL A 28 -9.79 11.94 -19.07
CA VAL A 28 -8.84 12.65 -18.20
C VAL A 28 -9.44 12.73 -16.79
N GLY A 29 -8.65 12.35 -15.79
CA GLY A 29 -9.07 12.22 -14.40
C GLY A 29 -9.41 10.79 -13.97
N ASP A 30 -9.61 9.85 -14.91
CA ASP A 30 -9.82 8.43 -14.58
C ASP A 30 -8.66 7.87 -13.76
N LEU A 31 -8.99 7.12 -12.71
CA LEU A 31 -8.05 6.27 -11.98
C LEU A 31 -7.97 4.91 -12.68
N ILE A 32 -6.76 4.37 -12.80
CA ILE A 32 -6.49 3.10 -13.48
C ILE A 32 -5.58 2.20 -12.63
N ALA A 33 -5.72 0.90 -12.82
CA ALA A 33 -4.77 -0.11 -12.36
C ALA A 33 -4.12 -0.79 -13.58
N VAL A 34 -2.84 -1.13 -13.47
CA VAL A 34 -2.04 -1.70 -14.57
C VAL A 34 -1.35 -2.97 -14.08
N ASP A 35 -1.85 -4.14 -14.48
CA ASP A 35 -1.32 -5.42 -14.00
C ASP A 35 -1.60 -6.58 -14.97
N VAL A 36 -0.91 -7.69 -14.74
CA VAL A 36 -1.07 -8.93 -15.52
C VAL A 36 -2.31 -9.70 -15.07
N ASP A 37 -2.91 -10.49 -15.98
CA ASP A 37 -3.84 -11.54 -15.58
C ASP A 37 -3.10 -12.63 -14.79
N TYR A 38 -3.73 -13.18 -13.76
CA TYR A 38 -3.17 -14.29 -13.00
C TYR A 38 -3.52 -15.62 -13.65
N ALA A 39 -2.58 -16.58 -13.61
CA ALA A 39 -2.74 -17.92 -14.17
C ALA A 39 -2.71 -19.03 -13.12
N GLY A 40 -2.93 -18.69 -11.84
CA GLY A 40 -3.16 -19.64 -10.73
C GLY A 40 -1.95 -19.96 -9.83
N GLN A 41 -0.87 -19.18 -9.89
CA GLN A 41 0.49 -19.58 -9.43
C GLN A 41 0.76 -19.73 -7.90
N LEU A 42 -0.17 -19.35 -7.01
CA LEU A 42 0.09 -19.04 -5.58
C LEU A 42 1.09 -17.87 -5.35
N GLY A 43 1.45 -17.58 -4.09
CA GLY A 43 2.47 -16.59 -3.71
C GLY A 43 2.01 -15.14 -3.71
N PHE A 44 2.96 -14.20 -3.71
CA PHE A 44 2.67 -12.75 -3.75
C PHE A 44 2.14 -12.31 -5.12
N VAL A 45 1.19 -11.38 -5.11
CA VAL A 45 0.46 -10.91 -6.28
C VAL A 45 0.55 -9.40 -6.44
N GLY A 46 0.74 -8.98 -7.70
CA GLY A 46 0.95 -7.62 -8.13
C GLY A 46 2.29 -7.51 -8.87
N SER A 47 2.26 -7.08 -10.12
CA SER A 47 3.46 -7.07 -10.96
C SER A 47 4.33 -5.84 -10.64
N GLY A 48 5.50 -6.08 -10.06
CA GLY A 48 6.46 -5.05 -9.60
C GLY A 48 6.19 -4.52 -8.18
N ILE A 49 4.94 -4.52 -7.71
CA ILE A 49 4.60 -4.23 -6.30
C ILE A 49 3.57 -5.26 -5.80
N SER A 50 3.92 -5.97 -4.74
CA SER A 50 3.04 -6.97 -4.11
C SER A 50 1.93 -6.31 -3.28
N GLY A 51 0.67 -6.56 -3.64
CA GLY A 51 -0.51 -6.07 -2.90
C GLY A 51 -1.18 -7.10 -2.00
N ALA A 52 -0.96 -8.41 -2.22
CA ALA A 52 -1.39 -9.47 -1.31
C ALA A 52 -0.61 -10.77 -1.53
N CYS A 53 -0.74 -11.74 -0.61
CA CYS A 53 -0.38 -13.15 -0.85
C CYS A 53 -1.64 -13.98 -1.14
N VAL A 54 -1.57 -14.85 -2.16
CA VAL A 54 -2.67 -15.75 -2.55
C VAL A 54 -2.64 -17.02 -1.72
N ALA A 55 -3.74 -17.25 -0.98
CA ALA A 55 -3.92 -18.41 -0.13
C ALA A 55 -4.37 -19.68 -0.89
N SER A 56 -4.97 -19.56 -2.08
CA SER A 56 -5.34 -20.73 -2.91
C SER A 56 -5.49 -20.38 -4.40
N ALA A 57 -5.12 -21.32 -5.28
CA ALA A 57 -5.30 -21.16 -6.73
C ALA A 57 -6.79 -21.07 -7.11
N THR A 58 -7.66 -21.80 -6.41
CA THR A 58 -9.12 -21.79 -6.65
C THR A 58 -9.73 -20.41 -6.47
N ALA A 59 -9.31 -19.65 -5.45
CA ALA A 59 -9.81 -18.30 -5.20
C ALA A 59 -9.47 -17.33 -6.35
N VAL A 60 -8.43 -17.62 -7.13
CA VAL A 60 -8.00 -16.77 -8.25
C VAL A 60 -8.52 -17.27 -9.60
N ASN A 61 -8.52 -18.59 -9.83
CA ASN A 61 -9.04 -19.18 -11.05
C ASN A 61 -10.56 -18.92 -11.23
N GLY A 62 -11.27 -18.57 -10.16
CA GLY A 62 -12.67 -18.12 -10.20
C GLY A 62 -12.88 -16.63 -10.52
N ASP A 63 -11.83 -15.79 -10.58
CA ASP A 63 -11.94 -14.36 -10.89
C ASP A 63 -10.78 -13.88 -11.78
N ALA A 64 -11.03 -13.74 -13.08
CA ALA A 64 -10.07 -13.21 -14.05
C ALA A 64 -9.56 -11.78 -13.72
N ASN A 65 -10.22 -11.05 -12.82
CA ASN A 65 -9.83 -9.71 -12.39
C ASN A 65 -9.27 -9.67 -10.96
N TYR A 66 -8.99 -10.82 -10.34
CA TYR A 66 -8.55 -10.92 -8.95
C TYR A 66 -7.40 -9.96 -8.59
N VAL A 67 -6.34 -9.94 -9.42
CA VAL A 67 -5.15 -9.07 -9.26
C VAL A 67 -5.54 -7.60 -9.24
N ARG A 68 -6.47 -7.20 -10.11
CA ARG A 68 -6.87 -5.79 -10.30
C ARG A 68 -7.66 -5.24 -9.13
N ARG A 69 -8.17 -6.09 -8.23
CA ARG A 69 -8.76 -5.71 -6.95
C ARG A 69 -7.74 -5.50 -5.81
N ILE A 70 -6.47 -5.84 -6.05
CA ILE A 70 -5.38 -5.81 -5.06
C ILE A 70 -4.10 -5.14 -5.58
N SER A 71 -4.04 -4.75 -6.85
CA SER A 71 -2.85 -4.13 -7.43
C SER A 71 -2.63 -2.74 -6.85
N LEU A 72 -1.38 -2.48 -6.44
CA LEU A 72 -0.91 -1.18 -6.01
C LEU A 72 -0.23 -0.40 -7.16
N ASN A 73 -0.15 -1.00 -8.36
CA ASN A 73 0.37 -0.34 -9.56
C ASN A 73 -0.72 0.50 -10.23
N VAL A 74 -1.10 1.58 -9.56
CA VAL A 74 -2.18 2.49 -9.94
C VAL A 74 -1.67 3.84 -10.41
N ALA A 75 -2.46 4.51 -11.25
CA ALA A 75 -2.17 5.85 -11.73
C ALA A 75 -3.45 6.65 -12.01
N ARG A 76 -3.28 7.98 -12.17
CA ARG A 76 -4.33 8.89 -12.64
C ARG A 76 -3.99 9.36 -14.06
N VAL A 77 -4.96 9.25 -14.96
CA VAL A 77 -4.85 9.78 -16.33
C VAL A 77 -4.91 11.31 -16.29
N THR A 78 -3.90 11.98 -16.83
CA THR A 78 -3.82 13.45 -16.95
C THR A 78 -3.97 13.95 -18.38
N GLY A 79 -3.81 13.07 -19.37
CA GLY A 79 -4.02 13.38 -20.78
C GLY A 79 -4.29 12.12 -21.59
N ILE A 80 -4.88 12.27 -22.77
CA ILE A 80 -5.06 11.18 -23.73
C ILE A 80 -4.63 11.70 -25.09
N ALA A 81 -3.64 11.05 -25.71
CA ALA A 81 -3.05 11.50 -26.96
C ALA A 81 -2.58 10.30 -27.79
N ALA A 82 -2.86 10.30 -29.10
CA ALA A 82 -2.40 9.27 -30.06
C ALA A 82 -2.65 7.81 -29.64
N GLY A 83 -3.75 7.53 -28.93
CA GLY A 83 -4.08 6.19 -28.43
C GLY A 83 -3.36 5.78 -27.13
N ALA A 84 -2.65 6.72 -26.48
CA ALA A 84 -1.98 6.49 -25.20
C ALA A 84 -2.57 7.34 -24.07
N LEU A 85 -2.70 6.72 -22.89
CA LEU A 85 -3.04 7.40 -21.64
C LEU A 85 -1.77 8.00 -21.04
N GLN A 86 -1.74 9.32 -20.89
CA GLN A 86 -0.68 10.05 -20.20
C GLN A 86 -0.98 10.09 -18.71
N LEU A 87 0.02 9.83 -17.88
CA LEU A 87 -0.13 9.69 -16.43
C LEU A 87 0.42 10.90 -15.69
N GLY A 88 -0.20 11.25 -14.56
CA GLY A 88 0.26 12.38 -13.72
C GLY A 88 1.58 12.14 -12.98
N ALA A 89 1.99 10.89 -12.85
CA ALA A 89 3.25 10.45 -12.27
C ALA A 89 3.66 9.11 -12.92
N PRO A 90 4.94 8.72 -12.85
CA PRO A 90 5.36 7.37 -13.23
C PRO A 90 4.59 6.30 -12.46
N LEU A 91 4.25 5.20 -13.14
CA LEU A 91 3.71 3.99 -12.51
C LEU A 91 4.63 3.52 -11.39
N PRO A 92 4.09 3.19 -10.20
CA PRO A 92 4.89 2.71 -9.07
C PRO A 92 5.75 1.47 -9.38
N ALA A 93 5.28 0.56 -10.25
CA ALA A 93 6.05 -0.60 -10.69
C ALA A 93 7.10 -0.31 -11.80
N GLY A 94 7.22 0.94 -12.26
CA GLY A 94 8.11 1.32 -13.36
C GLY A 94 7.52 1.09 -14.75
N ILE A 95 8.36 0.66 -15.70
CA ILE A 95 7.94 0.44 -17.09
C ILE A 95 7.09 -0.85 -17.17
N PRO A 96 5.87 -0.80 -17.74
CA PRO A 96 5.03 -1.98 -17.85
C PRO A 96 5.65 -3.13 -18.65
N SER A 97 5.40 -4.36 -18.23
CA SER A 97 5.76 -5.55 -19.02
C SER A 97 4.71 -5.81 -20.13
N PRO A 98 5.08 -6.50 -21.23
CA PRO A 98 4.17 -6.70 -22.37
C PRO A 98 2.89 -7.50 -22.09
N SER A 99 2.79 -8.18 -20.94
CA SER A 99 1.60 -8.92 -20.51
C SER A 99 0.66 -8.13 -19.58
N MET A 100 1.04 -6.91 -19.17
CA MET A 100 0.18 -6.05 -18.36
C MET A 100 -0.98 -5.48 -19.17
N GLN A 101 -2.10 -5.26 -18.49
CA GLN A 101 -3.32 -4.69 -19.05
C GLN A 101 -3.84 -3.57 -18.16
N VAL A 102 -4.48 -2.57 -18.76
CA VAL A 102 -5.10 -1.44 -18.08
C VAL A 102 -6.56 -1.77 -17.74
N SER A 103 -6.99 -1.41 -16.54
CA SER A 103 -8.41 -1.35 -16.19
C SER A 103 -8.74 -0.04 -15.49
N ARG A 104 -9.88 0.56 -15.84
CA ARG A 104 -10.42 1.70 -15.10
C ARG A 104 -10.90 1.25 -13.73
N LEU A 105 -10.50 1.98 -12.70
CA LEU A 105 -10.95 1.78 -11.34
C LEU A 105 -12.43 2.19 -11.24
N ALA A 106 -13.32 1.24 -10.94
CA ALA A 106 -14.75 1.51 -10.71
C ALA A 106 -15.03 2.07 -9.31
N GLY A 107 -14.07 1.91 -8.40
CA GLY A 107 -14.09 2.32 -7.00
C GLY A 107 -12.99 1.59 -6.25
N PHE A 108 -12.65 2.06 -5.06
CA PHE A 108 -11.86 1.30 -4.09
C PHE A 108 -12.79 0.78 -3.00
N VAL A 109 -12.44 -0.37 -2.43
CA VAL A 109 -13.04 -0.89 -1.20
C VAL A 109 -11.89 -0.98 -0.21
N ASP A 110 -11.99 -0.26 0.91
CA ASP A 110 -11.01 -0.41 1.97
C ASP A 110 -11.04 -1.85 2.50
N ARG A 111 -9.87 -2.43 2.77
CA ARG A 111 -9.71 -3.88 2.82
C ARG A 111 -10.00 -4.47 4.21
N GLU A 112 -11.19 -4.21 4.74
CA GLU A 112 -11.75 -4.92 5.90
C GLU A 112 -12.28 -6.34 5.56
N GLY A 113 -12.15 -6.78 4.29
CA GLY A 113 -12.71 -8.04 3.79
C GLY A 113 -11.71 -9.17 3.51
N GLY A 114 -10.41 -8.98 3.78
CA GLY A 114 -9.44 -10.07 3.81
C GLY A 114 -9.26 -10.56 5.25
N GLY A 115 -9.03 -11.86 5.46
CA GLY A 115 -8.75 -12.44 6.79
C GLY A 115 -7.40 -12.03 7.42
N TRP A 116 -6.90 -10.84 7.06
CA TRP A 116 -5.70 -10.22 7.60
C TRP A 116 -6.13 -9.26 8.70
N PHE A 117 -5.85 -9.60 9.95
CA PHE A 117 -5.94 -8.63 11.03
C PHE A 117 -4.85 -7.57 10.80
N GLN A 118 -5.25 -6.30 10.66
CA GLN A 118 -4.28 -5.21 10.62
C GLN A 118 -3.71 -5.01 12.02
N GLU A 119 -2.60 -5.69 12.30
CA GLU A 119 -1.88 -5.57 13.56
C GLU A 119 -0.89 -4.42 13.48
N TRP A 120 -0.96 -3.53 14.45
CA TRP A 120 -0.07 -2.39 14.55
C TRP A 120 1.08 -2.72 15.50
N SER A 121 2.26 -2.16 15.26
CA SER A 121 3.36 -2.15 16.23
C SER A 121 3.85 -0.72 16.39
N ALA A 122 4.53 -0.42 17.49
CA ALA A 122 5.15 0.89 17.69
C ALA A 122 6.52 0.75 18.34
N LEU A 123 7.44 1.61 17.88
CA LEU A 123 8.77 1.78 18.44
C LEU A 123 8.90 3.22 18.92
N PHE A 124 8.94 3.44 20.23
CA PHE A 124 9.24 4.74 20.81
C PHE A 124 10.70 4.78 21.21
N VAL A 125 11.42 5.79 20.72
CA VAL A 125 12.82 6.03 21.07
C VAL A 125 12.89 7.33 21.85
N MET A 126 13.31 7.25 23.10
CA MET A 126 13.53 8.39 23.98
C MET A 126 15.04 8.63 24.08
N ASP A 127 15.46 9.88 23.89
CA ASP A 127 16.81 10.32 24.26
C ASP A 127 16.95 10.37 25.79
N GLY A 128 18.03 9.80 26.31
CA GLY A 128 18.42 9.91 27.71
C GLY A 128 19.38 11.08 27.98
N GLU A 129 19.56 11.42 29.25
CA GLU A 129 20.29 12.61 29.68
C GLU A 129 21.78 12.58 29.32
N GLN A 130 22.37 11.40 29.11
CA GLN A 130 23.80 11.23 28.81
C GLN A 130 24.04 10.94 27.32
N GLY A 131 23.05 11.21 26.45
CA GLY A 131 23.08 10.91 25.02
C GLY A 131 22.80 9.45 24.68
N ASP A 132 22.52 8.63 25.71
CA ASP A 132 21.94 7.30 25.62
C ASP A 132 20.51 7.32 25.04
N ARG A 133 19.92 6.14 24.82
CA ARG A 133 18.53 6.01 24.41
C ARG A 133 17.82 4.87 25.13
N VAL A 134 16.57 5.09 25.50
CA VAL A 134 15.64 4.04 25.93
C VAL A 134 14.64 3.79 24.82
N ILE A 135 14.49 2.52 24.43
CA ILE A 135 13.66 2.07 23.33
C ILE A 135 12.52 1.23 23.90
N TYR A 136 11.28 1.58 23.57
CA TYR A 136 10.08 0.85 23.94
C TYR A 136 9.44 0.27 22.67
N HIS A 137 9.47 -1.04 22.53
CA HIS A 137 8.85 -1.75 21.41
C HIS A 137 7.56 -2.43 21.87
N TYR A 138 6.44 -1.96 21.33
CA TYR A 138 5.12 -2.58 21.47
C TYR A 138 4.87 -3.45 20.23
N PRO A 139 4.99 -4.78 20.33
CA PRO A 139 4.94 -5.68 19.19
C PRO A 139 3.53 -5.83 18.61
N ARG A 140 2.49 -5.58 19.40
CA ARG A 140 1.09 -5.72 19.00
C ARG A 140 0.23 -4.63 19.66
N LEU A 141 -0.44 -3.85 18.82
CA LEU A 141 -1.31 -2.75 19.16
C LEU A 141 -2.65 -2.92 18.43
N GLN A 142 -3.74 -2.65 19.15
CA GLN A 142 -5.10 -2.59 18.60
C GLN A 142 -5.57 -1.14 18.59
N SER A 143 -6.08 -0.65 17.46
CA SER A 143 -6.72 0.66 17.38
C SER A 143 -7.94 0.71 18.30
N MET A 144 -8.04 1.75 19.14
CA MET A 144 -9.19 2.00 20.00
C MET A 144 -10.22 2.95 19.37
N GLN A 145 -9.84 3.64 18.29
CA GLN A 145 -10.65 4.60 17.55
C GLN A 145 -10.18 4.62 16.09
N SER A 146 -11.06 5.04 15.18
CA SER A 146 -10.69 5.39 13.80
C SER A 146 -9.69 6.55 13.77
N ALA A 147 -8.92 6.68 12.69
CA ALA A 147 -8.00 7.80 12.52
C ALA A 147 -8.74 9.13 12.59
N ALA A 148 -8.31 10.01 13.50
CA ALA A 148 -8.84 11.36 13.63
C ALA A 148 -7.77 12.38 13.24
N GLU A 149 -8.12 13.30 12.34
CA GLU A 149 -7.30 14.48 12.07
C GLU A 149 -7.62 15.56 13.11
N SER A 150 -6.58 16.15 13.67
CA SER A 150 -6.67 17.28 14.59
C SER A 150 -5.92 18.46 14.00
N PHE A 151 -6.54 19.63 14.02
CA PHE A 151 -5.97 20.88 13.51
C PHE A 151 -5.49 21.71 14.70
N GLU A 152 -4.24 22.16 14.64
CA GLU A 152 -3.59 22.95 15.69
C GLU A 152 -3.02 24.22 15.09
N THR A 153 -3.58 25.37 15.45
CA THR A 153 -3.12 26.67 14.96
C THR A 153 -1.70 26.96 15.49
N LEU A 154 -0.74 27.15 14.59
CA LEU A 154 0.64 27.49 14.95
C LEU A 154 0.78 29.01 15.13
N ALA A 155 0.36 29.75 14.09
CA ALA A 155 0.22 31.20 14.07
C ALA A 155 -0.59 31.55 12.82
N ALA A 156 -1.69 32.30 12.93
CA ALA A 156 -2.56 32.60 11.79
C ALA A 156 -1.76 33.22 10.61
N PRO A 157 -1.91 32.74 9.36
CA PRO A 157 -2.92 31.78 8.87
C PRO A 157 -2.48 30.31 8.87
N PHE A 158 -1.38 29.94 9.54
CA PHE A 158 -0.80 28.59 9.51
C PHE A 158 -1.35 27.67 10.60
N GLU A 159 -1.73 26.46 10.17
CA GLU A 159 -2.18 25.36 11.02
C GLU A 159 -1.36 24.09 10.75
N ARG A 160 -1.21 23.25 11.78
CA ARG A 160 -0.68 21.90 11.69
C ARG A 160 -1.83 20.92 11.69
N VAL A 161 -1.93 20.09 10.65
CA VAL A 161 -2.74 18.86 10.69
C VAL A 161 -1.92 17.77 11.37
N ARG A 162 -2.48 17.16 12.42
CA ARG A 162 -1.90 16.04 13.14
C ARG A 162 -2.86 14.86 13.10
N LEU A 163 -2.38 13.73 12.56
CA LEU A 163 -3.06 12.44 12.70
C LEU A 163 -2.96 11.97 14.16
N ALA A 164 -4.10 11.70 14.79
CA ALA A 164 -4.20 11.25 16.18
C ALA A 164 -4.83 9.84 16.24
N GLY A 165 -3.98 8.84 16.49
CA GLY A 165 -4.40 7.46 16.76
C GLY A 165 -4.27 7.13 18.25
N ALA A 166 -5.28 6.47 18.81
CA ALA A 166 -5.21 5.88 20.15
C ALA A 166 -5.17 4.35 20.03
N PHE A 167 -4.22 3.72 20.70
CA PHE A 167 -3.94 2.30 20.59
C PHE A 167 -3.87 1.63 21.97
N ARG A 168 -4.41 0.42 22.07
CA ARG A 168 -4.24 -0.48 23.22
C ARG A 168 -3.11 -1.45 22.90
N ALA A 169 -2.11 -1.51 23.76
CA ALA A 169 -1.13 -2.59 23.71
C ALA A 169 -1.78 -3.93 24.04
N LEU A 170 -1.48 -4.95 23.25
CA LEU A 170 -1.92 -6.32 23.46
C LEU A 170 -0.74 -7.21 23.85
N PRO A 171 -0.93 -8.17 24.77
CA PRO A 171 0.12 -9.11 25.13
C PRO A 171 0.48 -10.01 23.94
N VAL A 172 1.77 -10.31 23.80
CA VAL A 172 2.29 -11.34 22.90
C VAL A 172 3.08 -12.39 23.70
N LYS A 173 3.38 -13.52 23.05
CA LYS A 173 4.37 -14.47 23.55
C LYS A 173 5.74 -14.10 23.01
N ASP A 174 6.72 -13.94 23.90
CA ASP A 174 8.12 -13.86 23.50
C ASP A 174 8.56 -15.23 22.94
N ALA A 175 9.26 -15.21 21.80
CA ALA A 175 9.78 -16.40 21.16
C ALA A 175 11.08 -16.92 21.84
N ASN A 176 11.73 -16.11 22.68
CA ASN A 176 12.96 -16.48 23.36
C ASN A 176 12.72 -17.39 24.59
N ASP A 177 11.70 -17.09 25.39
CA ASP A 177 11.42 -17.78 26.67
C ASP A 177 9.95 -18.22 26.86
N GLY A 178 9.03 -17.79 25.99
CA GLY A 178 7.61 -18.10 26.09
C GLY A 178 6.83 -17.21 27.07
N GLU A 179 7.45 -16.16 27.62
CA GLU A 179 6.78 -15.25 28.54
C GLU A 179 5.77 -14.31 27.87
N THR A 180 4.90 -13.73 28.68
CA THR A 180 3.80 -12.88 28.19
C THR A 180 4.18 -11.40 28.29
N VAL A 181 4.59 -10.81 27.16
CA VAL A 181 5.17 -9.46 27.12
C VAL A 181 4.22 -8.47 26.47
N LEU A 182 4.08 -7.28 27.08
CA LEU A 182 3.31 -6.15 26.55
C LEU A 182 4.21 -5.12 25.82
N CYS A 183 5.45 -4.97 26.28
CA CYS A 183 6.43 -4.02 25.77
C CYS A 183 7.83 -4.56 26.04
N PHE A 184 8.64 -4.73 24.99
CA PHE A 184 10.07 -4.91 25.13
C PHE A 184 10.73 -3.56 25.43
N ARG A 185 11.74 -3.56 26.30
CA ARG A 185 12.53 -2.37 26.63
C ARG A 185 13.99 -2.66 26.36
N SER A 186 14.62 -1.80 25.58
CA SER A 186 16.04 -1.89 25.26
C SER A 186 16.74 -0.59 25.62
N TYR A 187 17.96 -0.70 26.13
CA TYR A 187 18.83 0.42 26.43
C TYR A 187 19.97 0.45 25.43
N LEU A 188 20.20 1.59 24.78
CA LEU A 188 21.32 1.83 23.89
C LEU A 188 22.27 2.85 24.56
N PRO A 189 23.45 2.43 25.03
CA PRO A 189 24.44 3.34 25.58
C PRO A 189 24.86 4.40 24.55
N ALA A 190 25.20 5.61 25.00
CA ALA A 190 25.60 6.73 24.12
C ALA A 190 26.70 6.36 23.11
N ALA A 191 27.66 5.51 23.52
CA ALA A 191 28.75 5.04 22.66
C ALA A 191 28.30 4.18 21.45
N MET A 192 27.09 3.61 21.49
CA MET A 192 26.53 2.76 20.43
C MET A 192 25.54 3.51 19.51
N ARG A 193 25.41 4.84 19.66
CA ARG A 193 24.45 5.68 18.94
C ARG A 193 24.76 5.91 17.45
N ALA A 194 25.98 5.60 17.00
CA ALA A 194 26.52 5.96 15.69
C ALA A 194 26.76 4.75 14.74
N ILE A 195 26.15 3.61 15.03
CA ILE A 195 26.20 2.37 14.22
C ILE A 195 24.95 2.30 13.33
#